data_AF-A0A1D9BI66-F1
#
_entry.id   AF-A0A1D9BI66-F1
#
_cell.length_a   1.000
_cell.length_b   1.000
_cell.length_c   1.000
_cell.angle_alpha   90.00
_cell.angle_beta   90.00
_cell.angle_gamma   90.00
#
_symmetry.space_group_name_H-M   'P 1'
#
loop_
_entity.id
_entity.type
_entity.pdbx_description
1 polymer ?
#
loop_
_entity_poly.entity_id
_entity_poly.type
_entity_poly.pdbx_seq_one_letter_code
_entity_poly.pdbx_strand_id
1 'polypeptide(L)'
;MNPLALLAALASPVVHAAPCTVQTPIDDICQLPLAALRPTQPNVGRIQVDDEAARLAGKPAARLDAIARKKQIPVVLGPDGGFYLTDRHHLASALLKAGQSQTSVKLIGKLDGDFWPQMVARHWAWLYDARGKAITPAQLPATLSALGDDPYRSLAGYAQDAGFYDKARRAYFVEFAWARYFGEQMGWRPLDRGTLPAALDEARRLACLPAASALPGYRKDCRHAD
;
A
#
# COMPACT_ATOMS: atom_id res chain seq x y z
N MET A 1 -5.59 4.66 62.03
CA MET A 1 -4.38 4.81 61.18
C MET A 1 -4.42 3.70 60.15
N ASN A 2 -4.67 4.01 58.88
CA ASN A 2 -4.69 3.03 57.80
C ASN A 2 -3.82 3.60 56.66
N PRO A 3 -2.68 3.00 56.29
CA PRO A 3 -1.85 3.53 55.22
C PRO A 3 -2.41 3.05 53.88
N LEU A 4 -2.92 3.96 53.07
CA LEU A 4 -3.24 3.69 51.67
C LEU A 4 -1.91 3.54 50.92
N ALA A 5 -1.58 2.32 50.52
CA ALA A 5 -0.46 2.05 49.63
C ALA A 5 -0.78 2.55 48.22
N LEU A 6 -0.03 3.56 47.77
CA LEU A 6 -0.10 4.10 46.42
C LEU A 6 0.64 3.12 45.49
N LEU A 7 -0.09 2.28 44.76
CA LEU A 7 0.49 1.51 43.65
C LEU A 7 0.80 2.46 42.49
N ALA A 8 2.07 2.84 42.37
CA ALA A 8 2.59 3.51 41.18
C ALA A 8 2.60 2.50 40.02
N ALA A 9 1.71 2.69 39.04
CA ALA A 9 1.76 1.96 37.79
C ALA A 9 3.02 2.38 37.02
N LEU A 10 4.01 1.49 36.95
CA LEU A 10 5.19 1.65 36.09
C LEU A 10 4.74 1.55 34.63
N ALA A 11 4.52 2.71 33.99
CA ALA A 11 4.40 2.77 32.55
C ALA A 11 5.75 2.33 31.95
N SER A 12 5.78 1.15 31.32
CA SER A 12 6.97 0.71 30.57
C SER A 12 7.25 1.74 29.47
N PRO A 13 8.49 2.23 29.31
CA PRO A 13 8.81 3.15 28.23
C PRO A 13 8.52 2.45 26.91
N VAL A 14 7.74 3.11 26.05
CA VAL A 14 7.53 2.65 24.68
C VAL A 14 8.90 2.73 24.00
N VAL A 15 9.59 1.59 23.91
CA VAL A 15 10.88 1.47 23.22
C VAL A 15 10.62 1.77 21.75
N HIS A 16 10.96 3.00 21.33
CA HIS A 16 11.01 3.32 19.92
C HIS A 16 12.07 2.43 19.27
N ALA A 17 11.76 1.92 18.08
CA ALA A 17 12.76 1.13 17.35
C ALA A 17 13.92 2.04 16.96
N ALA A 18 15.13 1.45 16.91
CA ALA A 18 16.30 2.17 16.46
C ALA A 18 16.12 2.64 15.00
N PRO A 19 16.81 3.71 14.57
CA PRO A 19 16.87 4.08 13.16
C PRO A 19 17.38 2.92 12.29
N CYS A 20 16.84 2.78 11.08
CA CYS A 20 17.39 1.83 10.12
C CYS A 20 18.78 2.28 9.67
N THR A 21 19.68 1.31 9.52
CA THR A 21 21.04 1.49 9.00
C THR A 21 21.36 0.37 8.01
N VAL A 22 22.47 0.49 7.30
CA VAL A 22 22.95 -0.60 6.42
C VAL A 22 23.31 -1.88 7.21
N GLN A 23 23.54 -1.76 8.52
CA GLN A 23 23.79 -2.86 9.43
C GLN A 23 22.51 -3.48 10.02
N THR A 24 21.34 -2.85 9.88
CA THR A 24 20.07 -3.40 10.40
C THR A 24 19.87 -4.84 9.91
N PRO A 25 19.64 -5.83 10.80
CA PRO A 25 19.38 -7.21 10.40
C PRO A 25 18.13 -7.34 9.51
N ILE A 26 18.13 -8.34 8.62
CA ILE A 26 16.90 -8.73 7.93
C ILE A 26 15.91 -9.27 8.96
N ASP A 27 14.63 -9.03 8.72
CA ASP A 27 13.47 -9.29 9.58
C ASP A 27 13.29 -8.37 10.80
N ASP A 28 14.26 -7.49 11.10
CA ASP A 28 14.13 -6.51 12.17
C ASP A 28 13.19 -5.35 11.80
N ILE A 29 12.62 -4.75 12.85
CA ILE A 29 11.86 -3.51 12.78
C ILE A 29 12.75 -2.34 13.18
N CYS A 30 12.81 -1.32 12.33
CA CYS A 30 13.57 -0.09 12.54
C CYS A 30 12.75 1.14 12.09
N GLN A 31 13.23 2.34 12.41
CA GLN A 31 12.56 3.60 12.06
C GLN A 31 13.17 4.24 10.81
N LEU A 32 12.31 4.77 9.94
CA LEU A 32 12.70 5.63 8.82
C LEU A 32 11.86 6.90 8.75
N PRO A 33 12.43 8.01 8.27
CA PRO A 33 11.64 9.13 7.78
C PRO A 33 10.76 8.64 6.64
N LEU A 34 9.46 8.94 6.69
CA LEU A 34 8.53 8.62 5.59
C LEU A 34 8.99 9.29 4.27
N ALA A 35 9.61 10.46 4.35
CA ALA A 35 10.18 11.16 3.20
C ALA A 35 11.41 10.46 2.59
N ALA A 36 12.06 9.54 3.32
CA ALA A 36 13.22 8.78 2.84
C ALA A 36 12.84 7.46 2.17
N LEU A 37 11.56 7.04 2.26
CA LEU A 37 11.08 5.84 1.59
C LEU A 37 11.04 6.05 0.08
N ARG A 38 11.69 5.14 -0.66
CA ARG A 38 11.69 5.11 -2.12
C ARG A 38 10.57 4.19 -2.63
N PRO A 39 9.53 4.70 -3.31
CA PRO A 39 8.48 3.86 -3.88
C PRO A 39 9.00 2.87 -4.94
N THR A 40 8.32 1.73 -5.06
CA THR A 40 8.58 0.71 -6.09
C THR A 40 7.40 0.51 -7.02
N GLN A 41 6.46 1.46 -7.02
CA GLN A 41 5.34 1.58 -7.95
C GLN A 41 5.13 3.06 -8.32
N PRO A 42 4.61 3.38 -9.51
CA PRO A 42 4.46 4.78 -9.94
C PRO A 42 3.24 5.48 -9.34
N ASN A 43 2.16 4.74 -9.08
CA ASN A 43 0.86 5.30 -8.70
C ASN A 43 0.28 4.61 -7.47
N VAL A 44 -0.58 5.33 -6.75
CA VAL A 44 -1.51 4.79 -5.75
C VAL A 44 -2.93 5.20 -6.12
N GLY A 45 -3.94 4.61 -5.48
CA GLY A 45 -5.30 5.13 -5.54
C GLY A 45 -5.48 6.26 -4.53
N ARG A 46 -5.51 7.53 -4.98
CA ARG A 46 -5.52 8.70 -4.08
C ARG A 46 -6.77 8.77 -3.22
N ILE A 47 -7.94 8.37 -3.72
CA ILE A 47 -9.18 8.36 -2.94
C ILE A 47 -9.02 7.46 -1.70
N GLN A 48 -8.43 6.27 -1.87
CA GLN A 48 -8.16 5.35 -0.75
C GLN A 48 -7.12 5.92 0.22
N VAL A 49 -6.07 6.59 -0.29
CA VAL A 49 -5.07 7.26 0.56
C VAL A 49 -5.73 8.35 1.41
N ASP A 50 -6.61 9.14 0.81
CA ASP A 50 -7.30 10.23 1.50
C ASP A 50 -8.26 9.72 2.56
N ASP A 51 -9.01 8.65 2.28
CA ASP A 51 -9.91 8.02 3.25
C ASP A 51 -9.13 7.42 4.42
N GLU A 52 -8.03 6.71 4.15
CA GLU A 52 -7.19 6.16 5.20
C GLU A 52 -6.53 7.28 6.02
N ALA A 53 -6.04 8.36 5.37
CA ALA A 53 -5.48 9.51 6.06
C ALA A 53 -6.51 10.19 6.97
N ALA A 54 -7.76 10.34 6.52
CA ALA A 54 -8.84 10.88 7.34
C ALA A 54 -9.14 9.99 8.55
N ARG A 55 -9.07 8.66 8.41
CA ARG A 55 -9.21 7.72 9.54
C ARG A 55 -8.05 7.83 10.54
N LEU A 56 -6.85 8.14 10.05
CA LEU A 56 -5.63 8.30 10.85
C LEU A 56 -5.49 9.68 11.49
N ALA A 57 -6.13 10.71 10.94
CA ALA A 57 -6.02 12.09 11.40
C ALA A 57 -6.35 12.23 12.91
N GLY A 58 -5.58 13.08 13.58
CA GLY A 58 -5.73 13.37 15.02
C GLY A 58 -5.29 12.24 15.97
N LYS A 59 -4.89 11.06 15.47
CA LYS A 59 -4.33 10.02 16.33
C LYS A 59 -2.93 10.40 16.83
N PRO A 60 -2.54 10.05 18.07
CA PRO A 60 -1.18 10.28 18.56
C PRO A 60 -0.14 9.54 17.71
N ALA A 61 1.05 10.12 17.54
CA ALA A 61 2.15 9.54 16.76
C ALA A 61 2.49 8.10 17.18
N ALA A 62 2.49 7.80 18.49
CA ALA A 62 2.72 6.45 19.00
C ALA A 62 1.65 5.44 18.52
N ARG A 63 0.39 5.88 18.34
CA ARG A 63 -0.67 5.04 17.81
C ARG A 63 -0.51 4.80 16.31
N LEU A 64 -0.07 5.82 15.56
CA LEU A 64 0.26 5.69 14.14
C LEU A 64 1.43 4.72 13.92
N ASP A 65 2.48 4.82 14.75
CA ASP A 65 3.61 3.89 14.71
C ASP A 65 3.19 2.45 15.07
N ALA A 66 2.33 2.27 16.07
CA ALA A 66 1.78 0.95 16.41
C ALA A 66 0.98 0.33 15.25
N ILE A 67 0.26 1.13 14.46
CA ILE A 67 -0.41 0.68 13.24
C ILE A 67 0.62 0.22 12.22
N ALA A 68 1.68 1.01 11.97
CA ALA A 68 2.75 0.66 11.04
C ALA A 68 3.45 -0.65 11.45
N ARG A 69 3.80 -0.82 12.73
CA ARG A 69 4.38 -2.07 13.27
C ARG A 69 3.47 -3.27 13.05
N LYS A 70 2.19 -3.15 13.38
CA LYS A 70 1.21 -4.22 13.20
C LYS A 70 1.06 -4.62 11.72
N LYS A 71 1.15 -3.65 10.82
CA LYS A 71 1.01 -3.85 9.38
C LYS A 71 2.30 -4.25 8.67
N GLN A 72 3.44 -4.17 9.38
CA GLN A 72 4.78 -4.51 8.89
C GLN A 72 5.06 -3.90 7.52
N ILE A 73 5.22 -2.57 7.47
CA ILE A 73 5.58 -1.84 6.23
C ILE A 73 6.92 -2.38 5.71
N PRO A 74 6.97 -3.15 4.61
CA PRO A 74 8.16 -3.90 4.24
C PRO A 74 9.07 -3.09 3.30
N VAL A 75 10.35 -3.04 3.64
CA VAL A 75 11.37 -2.34 2.85
C VAL A 75 12.54 -3.26 2.48
N VAL A 76 13.20 -2.94 1.37
CA VAL A 76 14.46 -3.56 0.94
C VAL A 76 15.55 -2.49 0.93
N LEU A 77 16.71 -2.80 1.49
CA LEU A 77 17.90 -1.98 1.35
C LEU A 77 18.52 -2.21 -0.03
N GLY A 78 18.64 -1.15 -0.83
CA GLY A 78 19.27 -1.20 -2.15
C GLY A 78 20.77 -0.87 -2.13
N PRO A 79 21.45 -1.01 -3.28
CA PRO A 79 22.89 -0.81 -3.40
C PRO A 79 23.33 0.64 -3.22
N ASP A 80 22.41 1.61 -3.38
CA ASP A 80 22.63 3.03 -3.11
C ASP A 80 22.51 3.41 -1.63
N GLY A 81 22.29 2.43 -0.75
CA GLY A 81 21.97 2.64 0.67
C GLY A 81 20.53 3.12 0.90
N GLY A 82 19.70 3.21 -0.14
CA GLY A 82 18.30 3.63 -0.04
C GLY A 82 17.38 2.50 0.43
N PHE A 83 16.27 2.87 1.08
CA PHE A 83 15.24 1.93 1.53
C PHE A 83 14.02 1.98 0.60
N TYR A 84 13.79 0.88 -0.12
CA TYR A 84 12.76 0.76 -1.14
C TYR A 84 11.52 0.10 -0.56
N LEU A 85 10.40 0.80 -0.60
CA LEU A 85 9.10 0.36 -0.09
C LEU A 85 8.48 -0.65 -1.05
N THR A 86 8.33 -1.91 -0.62
CA THR A 86 7.91 -3.02 -1.49
C THR A 86 6.39 -3.30 -1.48
N ASP A 87 5.71 -2.91 -0.41
CA ASP A 87 4.24 -2.98 -0.26
C ASP A 87 3.80 -1.87 0.71
N ARG A 88 2.48 -1.66 0.84
CA ARG A 88 1.86 -0.69 1.77
C ARG A 88 2.07 0.77 1.37
N HIS A 89 2.24 1.07 0.09
CA HIS A 89 2.34 2.44 -0.42
C HIS A 89 1.14 3.29 0.01
N HIS A 90 -0.09 2.77 -0.05
CA HIS A 90 -1.28 3.50 0.44
C HIS A 90 -1.19 3.86 1.92
N LEU A 91 -0.79 2.92 2.78
CA LEU A 91 -0.68 3.17 4.22
C LEU A 91 0.46 4.15 4.52
N ALA A 92 1.62 4.00 3.88
CA ALA A 92 2.75 4.90 4.05
C ALA A 92 2.39 6.33 3.59
N SER A 93 1.73 6.46 2.43
CA SER A 93 1.21 7.74 1.95
C SER A 93 0.15 8.33 2.88
N ALA A 94 -0.74 7.51 3.45
CA ALA A 94 -1.76 7.97 4.38
C ALA A 94 -1.16 8.45 5.73
N LEU A 95 -0.15 7.74 6.25
CA LEU A 95 0.62 8.17 7.43
C LEU A 95 1.30 9.52 7.17
N LEU A 96 1.97 9.67 6.04
CA LEU A 96 2.61 10.93 5.64
C LEU A 96 1.58 12.06 5.54
N LYS A 97 0.43 11.82 4.89
CA LYS A 97 -0.66 12.79 4.78
C LYS A 97 -1.30 13.16 6.11
N ALA A 98 -1.33 12.22 7.06
CA ALA A 98 -1.81 12.46 8.43
C ALA A 98 -0.80 13.23 9.31
N GLY A 99 0.35 13.66 8.75
CA GLY A 99 1.35 14.47 9.45
C GLY A 99 2.43 13.66 10.18
N GLN A 100 2.46 12.33 10.00
CA GLN A 100 3.52 11.51 10.57
C GLN A 100 4.82 11.73 9.79
N SER A 101 5.92 11.99 10.50
CA SER A 101 7.25 12.19 9.90
C SER A 101 8.08 10.91 9.82
N GLN A 102 7.94 10.01 10.81
CA GLN A 102 8.71 8.77 10.96
C GLN A 102 7.77 7.56 11.01
N THR A 103 8.23 6.41 10.52
CA THR A 103 7.43 5.18 10.62
C THR A 103 8.30 3.96 10.87
N SER A 104 7.75 3.00 11.64
CA SER A 104 8.30 1.66 11.73
C SER A 104 8.18 0.94 10.40
N VAL A 105 9.30 0.39 9.94
CA VAL A 105 9.37 -0.49 8.79
C VAL A 105 9.99 -1.82 9.19
N LYS A 106 9.72 -2.87 8.40
CA LYS A 106 10.38 -4.16 8.51
C LYS A 106 11.36 -4.31 7.35
N LEU A 107 12.63 -4.54 7.64
CA LEU A 107 13.63 -4.82 6.60
C LEU A 107 13.47 -6.26 6.13
N ILE A 108 13.06 -6.50 4.89
CA ILE A 108 12.78 -7.85 4.36
C ILE A 108 13.88 -8.38 3.45
N GLY A 109 14.86 -7.54 3.11
CA GLY A 109 15.95 -7.92 2.22
C GLY A 109 17.00 -6.84 2.11
N LYS A 110 18.20 -7.27 1.75
CA LYS A 110 19.30 -6.41 1.30
C LYS A 110 19.71 -6.92 -0.07
N LEU A 111 19.71 -6.05 -1.05
CA LEU A 111 20.02 -6.40 -2.42
C LEU A 111 21.15 -5.52 -2.94
N ASP A 112 22.11 -6.18 -3.55
CA ASP A 112 23.30 -5.66 -4.19
C ASP A 112 23.35 -6.12 -5.65
N GLY A 113 24.15 -5.44 -6.48
CA GLY A 113 24.26 -5.74 -7.91
C GLY A 113 22.97 -5.51 -8.69
N ASP A 114 22.46 -6.54 -9.39
CA ASP A 114 21.27 -6.56 -10.27
C ASP A 114 19.95 -6.26 -9.51
N PHE A 115 19.86 -5.08 -8.91
CA PHE A 115 18.81 -4.71 -7.97
C PHE A 115 17.42 -4.78 -8.59
N TRP A 116 17.19 -4.09 -9.72
CA TRP A 116 15.86 -4.02 -10.33
C TRP A 116 15.36 -5.35 -10.91
N PRO A 117 16.17 -6.13 -11.64
CA PRO A 117 15.78 -7.49 -12.03
C PRO A 117 15.37 -8.34 -10.83
N GLN A 118 16.11 -8.26 -9.73
CA GLN A 118 15.80 -8.98 -8.50
C GLN A 118 14.51 -8.51 -7.83
N MET A 119 14.24 -7.20 -7.79
CA MET A 119 13.01 -6.61 -7.27
C MET A 119 11.80 -7.06 -8.09
N VAL A 120 11.91 -7.10 -9.42
CA VAL A 120 10.84 -7.56 -10.32
C VAL A 120 10.59 -9.06 -10.14
N ALA A 121 11.66 -9.87 -10.14
CA ALA A 121 11.56 -11.33 -10.00
C ALA A 121 10.93 -11.77 -8.67
N ARG A 122 11.10 -10.96 -7.62
CA ARG A 122 10.51 -11.20 -6.29
C ARG A 122 9.13 -10.54 -6.10
N HIS A 123 8.59 -9.90 -7.14
CA HIS A 123 7.35 -9.13 -7.07
C HIS A 123 7.37 -8.02 -5.99
N TRP A 124 8.52 -7.38 -5.83
CA TRP A 124 8.74 -6.24 -4.92
C TRP A 124 8.65 -4.88 -5.62
N ALA A 125 8.54 -4.87 -6.94
CA ALA A 125 8.35 -3.67 -7.74
C ALA A 125 7.25 -3.88 -8.79
N TRP A 126 6.41 -2.86 -8.96
CA TRP A 126 5.42 -2.76 -10.02
C TRP A 126 5.87 -1.70 -11.03
N LEU A 127 6.38 -2.14 -12.18
CA LEU A 127 6.95 -1.28 -13.22
C LEU A 127 6.00 -1.11 -14.40
N TYR A 128 4.73 -0.78 -14.11
CA TYR A 128 3.74 -0.44 -15.12
C TYR A 128 2.96 0.81 -14.71
N ASP A 129 2.64 1.66 -15.68
CA ASP A 129 1.75 2.80 -15.45
C ASP A 129 0.28 2.35 -15.25
N ALA A 130 -0.61 3.31 -14.97
CA ALA A 130 -2.03 3.04 -14.71
C ALA A 130 -2.75 2.35 -15.89
N ARG A 131 -2.22 2.48 -17.12
CA ARG A 131 -2.80 1.86 -18.32
C ARG A 131 -2.08 0.57 -18.72
N GLY A 132 -1.16 0.09 -17.89
CA GLY A 132 -0.43 -1.16 -18.12
C GLY A 132 0.75 -1.05 -19.08
N LYS A 133 1.18 0.17 -19.44
CA LYS A 133 2.43 0.34 -20.20
C LYS A 133 3.61 0.11 -19.27
N ALA A 134 4.57 -0.71 -19.70
CA ALA A 134 5.80 -0.92 -18.97
C ALA A 134 6.58 0.39 -18.80
N ILE A 135 7.16 0.59 -17.62
CA ILE A 135 8.05 1.71 -17.30
C ILE A 135 9.42 1.19 -16.89
N THR A 136 10.43 2.05 -17.04
CA THR A 136 11.76 1.81 -16.49
C THR A 136 11.82 2.23 -15.02
N PRO A 137 12.72 1.66 -14.21
CA PRO A 137 12.86 2.08 -12.83
C PRO A 137 13.20 3.56 -12.64
N ALA A 138 13.88 4.19 -13.62
CA ALA A 138 14.18 5.63 -13.59
C ALA A 138 12.93 6.52 -13.65
N GLN A 139 11.78 5.98 -14.06
CA GLN A 139 10.50 6.68 -14.10
C GLN A 139 9.71 6.55 -12.78
N LEU A 140 10.19 5.75 -11.82
CA LEU A 140 9.56 5.69 -10.50
C LEU A 140 9.73 7.02 -9.75
N PRO A 141 8.72 7.44 -8.98
CA PRO A 141 8.84 8.62 -8.14
C PRO A 141 9.91 8.40 -7.06
N ALA A 142 10.68 9.44 -6.76
CA ALA A 142 11.75 9.36 -5.77
C ALA A 142 11.24 9.30 -4.32
N THR A 143 10.02 9.77 -4.07
CA THR A 143 9.42 9.91 -2.73
C THR A 143 7.93 9.56 -2.75
N LEU A 144 7.36 9.27 -1.57
CA LEU A 144 5.92 9.01 -1.41
C LEU A 144 5.04 10.19 -1.85
N SER A 145 5.49 11.44 -1.69
CA SER A 145 4.72 12.62 -2.09
C SER A 145 4.61 12.78 -3.60
N ALA A 146 5.54 12.19 -4.35
CA ALA A 146 5.58 12.23 -5.81
C ALA A 146 4.83 11.07 -6.49
N LEU A 147 4.24 10.14 -5.72
CA LEU A 147 3.37 9.09 -6.27
C LEU A 147 2.21 9.70 -7.07
N GLY A 148 2.02 9.22 -8.29
CA GLY A 148 0.88 9.59 -9.11
C GLY A 148 -0.42 8.99 -8.58
N ASP A 149 -1.53 9.41 -9.20
CA ASP A 149 -2.85 8.87 -8.91
C ASP A 149 -3.31 7.94 -10.04
N ASP A 150 -3.79 6.77 -9.64
CA ASP A 150 -4.57 5.86 -10.47
C ASP A 150 -5.97 5.73 -9.83
N PRO A 151 -6.97 6.48 -10.34
CA PRO A 151 -8.34 6.41 -9.82
C PRO A 151 -8.95 5.01 -9.94
N TYR A 152 -8.58 4.24 -10.99
CA TYR A 152 -9.03 2.86 -11.16
C TYR A 152 -8.39 1.93 -10.14
N ARG A 153 -7.19 2.24 -9.66
CA ARG A 153 -6.59 1.55 -8.50
C ARG A 153 -7.40 1.77 -7.22
N SER A 154 -8.02 2.95 -7.05
CA SER A 154 -8.98 3.17 -5.95
C SER A 154 -10.24 2.34 -6.14
N LEU A 155 -10.85 2.40 -7.33
CA LEU A 155 -12.04 1.62 -7.70
C LEU A 155 -11.83 0.13 -7.43
N ALA A 156 -10.71 -0.43 -7.89
CA ALA A 156 -10.38 -1.83 -7.69
C ALA A 156 -10.28 -2.19 -6.20
N GLY A 157 -9.66 -1.34 -5.39
CA GLY A 157 -9.58 -1.53 -3.94
C GLY A 157 -10.96 -1.57 -3.28
N TYR A 158 -11.82 -0.59 -3.54
CA TYR A 158 -13.18 -0.57 -3.01
C TYR A 158 -14.05 -1.73 -3.54
N ALA A 159 -13.86 -2.14 -4.80
CA ALA A 159 -14.53 -3.30 -5.36
C ALA A 159 -14.13 -4.60 -4.64
N GLN A 160 -12.86 -4.76 -4.25
CA GLN A 160 -12.43 -5.88 -3.41
C GLN A 160 -13.07 -5.83 -2.02
N ASP A 161 -13.08 -4.65 -1.39
CA ASP A 161 -13.68 -4.47 -0.05
C ASP A 161 -15.19 -4.75 -0.06
N ALA A 162 -15.87 -4.43 -1.17
CA ALA A 162 -17.28 -4.75 -1.40
C ALA A 162 -17.53 -6.23 -1.80
N GLY A 163 -16.47 -7.04 -1.94
CA GLY A 163 -16.57 -8.46 -2.25
C GLY A 163 -16.93 -8.78 -3.71
N PHE A 164 -16.70 -7.86 -4.64
CA PHE A 164 -16.96 -8.10 -6.07
C PHE A 164 -15.99 -9.12 -6.66
N TYR A 165 -14.81 -9.26 -6.06
CA TYR A 165 -13.85 -10.31 -6.33
C TYR A 165 -13.09 -10.69 -5.06
N ASP A 166 -12.54 -11.90 -5.03
CA ASP A 166 -11.90 -12.47 -3.85
C ASP A 166 -10.46 -12.00 -3.67
N LYS A 167 -9.98 -12.11 -2.44
CA LYS A 167 -8.55 -11.98 -2.12
C LYS A 167 -7.78 -13.18 -2.68
N ALA A 168 -7.05 -12.97 -3.77
CA ALA A 168 -6.18 -13.99 -4.34
C ALA A 168 -4.84 -14.05 -3.59
N ARG A 169 -4.81 -14.71 -2.42
CA ARG A 169 -3.65 -14.73 -1.49
C ARG A 169 -2.33 -15.27 -2.07
N ARG A 170 -2.37 -15.92 -3.24
CA ARG A 170 -1.19 -16.45 -3.96
C ARG A 170 -0.80 -15.62 -5.19
N ALA A 171 -1.49 -14.52 -5.44
CA ALA A 171 -1.22 -13.62 -6.55
C ALA A 171 -0.71 -12.27 -6.02
N TYR A 172 0.14 -11.63 -6.81
CA TYR A 172 0.68 -10.31 -6.54
C TYR A 172 -0.04 -9.26 -7.38
N PHE A 173 -0.10 -8.03 -6.88
CA PHE A 173 -0.64 -6.87 -7.61
C PHE A 173 -2.09 -7.07 -8.12
N VAL A 174 -2.90 -7.82 -7.37
CA VAL A 174 -4.28 -8.19 -7.75
C VAL A 174 -5.10 -6.98 -8.12
N GLU A 175 -5.10 -5.94 -7.28
CA GLU A 175 -5.89 -4.74 -7.50
C GLU A 175 -5.41 -3.92 -8.72
N PHE A 176 -4.14 -4.05 -9.13
CA PHE A 176 -3.67 -3.42 -10.37
C PHE A 176 -4.21 -4.14 -11.61
N ALA A 177 -4.30 -5.47 -11.58
CA ALA A 177 -4.93 -6.24 -12.65
C ALA A 177 -6.42 -5.88 -12.80
N TRP A 178 -7.14 -5.79 -11.67
CA TRP A 178 -8.54 -5.37 -11.64
C TRP A 178 -8.73 -3.90 -12.04
N ALA A 179 -7.86 -3.00 -11.61
CA ALA A 179 -7.87 -1.59 -12.02
C ALA A 179 -7.76 -1.47 -13.55
N ARG A 180 -6.81 -2.19 -14.16
CA ARG A 180 -6.64 -2.19 -15.61
C ARG A 180 -7.88 -2.71 -16.33
N TYR A 181 -8.43 -3.84 -15.87
CA TYR A 181 -9.65 -4.39 -16.42
C TYR A 181 -10.81 -3.39 -16.37
N PHE A 182 -11.09 -2.79 -15.21
CA PHE A 182 -12.15 -1.78 -15.11
C PHE A 182 -11.87 -0.56 -15.98
N GLY A 183 -10.62 -0.11 -16.07
CA GLY A 183 -10.19 0.96 -16.96
C GLY A 183 -10.51 0.67 -18.43
N GLU A 184 -10.13 -0.51 -18.91
CA GLU A 184 -10.41 -0.96 -20.28
C GLU A 184 -11.92 -1.04 -20.56
N GLN A 185 -12.69 -1.66 -19.66
CA GLN A 185 -14.13 -1.83 -19.83
C GLN A 185 -14.91 -0.51 -19.77
N MET A 186 -14.47 0.44 -18.93
CA MET A 186 -15.11 1.75 -18.78
C MET A 186 -14.53 2.82 -19.71
N GLY A 187 -13.65 2.43 -20.64
CA GLY A 187 -13.03 3.34 -21.61
C GLY A 187 -12.17 4.43 -20.98
N TRP A 188 -11.57 4.17 -19.82
CA TRP A 188 -10.72 5.11 -19.07
C TRP A 188 -11.36 6.49 -18.82
N ARG A 189 -12.69 6.53 -18.71
CA ARG A 189 -13.41 7.76 -18.40
C ARG A 189 -12.92 8.37 -17.07
N PRO A 190 -12.90 9.70 -16.93
CA PRO A 190 -12.46 10.33 -15.69
C PRO A 190 -13.22 9.77 -14.48
N LEU A 191 -12.47 9.44 -13.43
CA LEU A 191 -13.00 8.92 -12.18
C LEU A 191 -12.45 9.76 -11.03
N ASP A 192 -13.34 10.20 -10.16
CA ASP A 192 -13.06 10.96 -8.96
C ASP A 192 -13.97 10.50 -7.81
N ARG A 193 -13.92 11.19 -6.67
CA ARG A 193 -14.75 10.86 -5.50
C ARG A 193 -16.26 10.97 -5.78
N GLY A 194 -16.69 11.90 -6.64
CA GLY A 194 -18.11 12.11 -6.94
C GLY A 194 -18.68 11.04 -7.86
N THR A 195 -17.86 10.54 -8.79
CA THR A 195 -18.23 9.51 -9.77
C THR A 195 -17.95 8.08 -9.31
N LEU A 196 -17.13 7.90 -8.26
CA LEU A 196 -16.78 6.60 -7.70
C LEU A 196 -17.99 5.70 -7.36
N PRO A 197 -19.10 6.19 -6.76
CA PRO A 197 -20.26 5.33 -6.48
C PRO A 197 -20.85 4.69 -7.74
N ALA A 198 -21.04 5.48 -8.81
CA ALA A 198 -21.54 4.96 -10.08
C ALA A 198 -20.55 4.00 -10.75
N ALA A 199 -19.25 4.29 -10.65
CA ALA A 199 -18.20 3.40 -11.14
C ALA A 199 -18.16 2.06 -10.35
N LEU A 200 -18.41 2.08 -9.04
CA LEU A 200 -18.52 0.87 -8.21
C LEU A 200 -19.72 0.01 -8.63
N ASP A 201 -20.88 0.61 -8.88
CA ASP A 201 -22.05 -0.13 -9.37
C ASP A 201 -21.81 -0.79 -10.74
N GLU A 202 -21.04 -0.13 -11.61
CA GLU A 202 -20.62 -0.73 -12.88
C GLU A 202 -19.55 -1.81 -12.68
N ALA A 203 -18.55 -1.58 -11.83
CA ALA A 203 -17.53 -2.56 -11.49
C ALA A 203 -18.13 -3.85 -10.93
N ARG A 204 -19.21 -3.78 -10.15
CA ARG A 204 -19.98 -4.94 -9.68
C ARG A 204 -20.46 -5.82 -10.84
N ARG A 205 -21.01 -5.22 -11.90
CA ARG A 205 -21.49 -5.96 -13.08
C ARG A 205 -20.32 -6.50 -13.89
N LEU A 206 -19.31 -5.68 -14.13
CA LEU A 206 -18.12 -6.07 -14.91
C LEU A 206 -17.36 -7.23 -14.26
N ALA A 207 -17.22 -7.24 -12.93
CA ALA A 207 -16.54 -8.31 -12.22
C ALA A 207 -17.17 -9.70 -12.40
N CYS A 208 -18.43 -9.75 -12.82
CA CYS A 208 -19.15 -10.99 -13.11
C CYS A 208 -19.08 -11.43 -14.58
N LEU A 209 -18.53 -10.62 -15.48
CA LEU A 209 -18.46 -10.97 -16.90
C LEU A 209 -17.41 -12.08 -17.15
N PRO A 210 -17.63 -12.96 -18.15
CA PRO A 210 -16.61 -13.93 -18.57
C PRO A 210 -15.27 -13.31 -18.94
N ALA A 211 -15.27 -12.05 -19.40
CA ALA A 211 -14.05 -11.30 -19.69
C ALA A 211 -13.12 -11.12 -18.47
N ALA A 212 -13.65 -11.16 -17.25
CA ALA A 212 -12.89 -11.09 -16.01
C ALA A 212 -12.35 -12.47 -15.54
N SER A 213 -12.69 -13.56 -16.22
CA SER A 213 -12.43 -14.94 -15.73
C SER A 213 -10.96 -15.30 -15.51
N ALA A 214 -10.04 -14.63 -16.22
CA ALA A 214 -8.60 -14.82 -16.07
C ALA A 214 -8.01 -13.99 -14.91
N LEU A 215 -8.77 -13.08 -14.30
CA LEU A 215 -8.26 -12.21 -13.24
C LEU A 215 -8.15 -12.96 -11.91
N PRO A 216 -7.08 -12.69 -11.14
CA PRO A 216 -6.90 -13.31 -9.83
C PRO A 216 -8.05 -12.92 -8.88
N GLY A 217 -8.68 -13.94 -8.27
CA GLY A 217 -9.80 -13.73 -7.37
C GLY A 217 -11.16 -13.61 -8.07
N TYR A 218 -11.22 -13.87 -9.39
CA TYR A 218 -12.50 -13.94 -10.09
C TYR A 218 -13.46 -14.95 -9.44
N ARG A 219 -14.70 -14.51 -9.27
CA ARG A 219 -15.78 -15.27 -8.65
C ARG A 219 -16.64 -15.95 -9.71
N LYS A 220 -16.76 -17.28 -9.63
CA LYS A 220 -17.61 -18.08 -10.54
C LYS A 220 -19.08 -18.10 -10.11
N ASP A 221 -19.37 -17.71 -8.88
CA ASP A 221 -20.70 -17.72 -8.25
C ASP A 221 -21.45 -16.39 -8.41
N CYS A 222 -20.96 -15.53 -9.30
CA CYS A 222 -21.63 -14.30 -9.69
C CYS A 222 -23.04 -14.61 -10.23
N ARG A 223 -24.07 -14.25 -9.45
CA ARG A 223 -25.43 -14.20 -9.96
C ARG A 223 -25.51 -12.97 -10.86
N HIS A 224 -25.79 -13.17 -12.15
CA HIS A 224 -26.18 -12.06 -13.02
C HIS A 224 -27.38 -11.38 -12.35
N ALA A 225 -27.18 -10.16 -11.86
CA ALA A 225 -28.29 -9.30 -11.51
C ALA A 225 -28.86 -8.84 -12.86
N ASP A 226 -29.84 -9.59 -13.35
CA ASP A 226 -30.70 -9.19 -14.47
C ASP A 226 -31.40 -7.86 -14.15
#